data_AF-A0A2N2JIK3-F1
#
_entry.id   AF-A0A2N2JIK3-F1
#
_cell.length_a   1.000
_cell.length_b   1.000
_cell.length_c   1.000
_cell.angle_alpha   90.00
_cell.angle_beta   90.00
_cell.angle_gamma   90.00
#
_symmetry.space_group_name_H-M   'P 1'
#
loop_
_entity.id
_entity.type
_entity.pdbx_description
1 polymer ?
#
loop_
_entity_poly.entity_id
_entity_poly.type
_entity_poly.pdbx_seq_one_letter_code
_entity_poly.pdbx_strand_id
1 'polypeptide(L)'
;MIVLNAQRTQLLDAIKREGTVSVDALVGRSDLSKTAVRAHLLTLEELGFIERAEVAGTRVGRPPLAFRVTERARPLFPSVDPELLTRLLGLLGERGHQDVIDAFFEDIWAERRREYAQELAARFGADPTLSERLEVLEAVLDRGHFMPRIEVGDADEADRPGRRRRVVINECNCPFGAAVRATRVPCVLEREFLGEVVGAPPTATKFATSLSSLCVFTFDAGHAPDRAA
;
A
#
# COMPACT_ATOMS: atom_id res chain seq x y z
N MET A 1 9.74 0.01 2.91
CA MET A 1 10.25 0.39 1.57
C MET A 1 11.70 -0.09 1.46
N ILE A 2 11.97 -1.09 0.62
CA ILE A 2 13.34 -1.62 0.47
C ILE A 2 14.03 -0.81 -0.61
N VAL A 3 14.94 0.08 -0.21
CA VAL A 3 15.81 0.80 -1.16
C VAL A 3 17.01 -0.09 -1.41
N LEU A 4 17.11 -0.65 -2.62
CA LEU A 4 18.31 -1.36 -3.05
C LEU A 4 19.39 -0.34 -3.45
N ASN A 5 20.64 -0.64 -3.10
CA ASN A 5 21.76 0.15 -3.62
C ASN A 5 22.05 -0.20 -5.09
N ALA A 6 22.87 0.62 -5.74
CA ALA A 6 23.19 0.47 -7.15
C ALA A 6 23.79 -0.91 -7.47
N GLN A 7 24.69 -1.42 -6.61
CA GLN A 7 25.33 -2.72 -6.81
C GLN A 7 24.34 -3.89 -6.75
N ARG A 8 23.42 -3.91 -5.77
CA ARG A 8 22.38 -4.95 -5.67
C ARG A 8 21.41 -4.89 -6.84
N THR A 9 21.08 -3.67 -7.28
CA THR A 9 20.22 -3.46 -8.46
C THR A 9 20.88 -4.03 -9.72
N GLN A 10 22.17 -3.72 -9.94
CA GLN A 10 22.93 -4.24 -11.08
C GLN A 10 23.01 -5.77 -11.08
N LEU A 11 23.25 -6.39 -9.92
CA LEU A 11 23.29 -7.86 -9.80
C LEU A 11 21.91 -8.48 -10.05
N LEU A 12 20.85 -7.90 -9.48
CA LEU A 12 19.48 -8.38 -9.66
C LEU A 12 19.04 -8.29 -11.13
N ASP A 13 19.39 -7.20 -11.83
CA ASP A 13 19.14 -7.01 -13.25
C ASP A 13 19.89 -8.03 -14.12
N ALA A 14 21.14 -8.33 -13.79
CA ALA A 14 21.91 -9.36 -14.49
C ALA A 14 21.25 -10.73 -14.36
N ILE A 15 20.87 -11.13 -13.14
CA ILE A 15 20.18 -12.40 -12.88
C ILE A 15 18.84 -12.44 -13.64
N LYS A 16 18.07 -11.34 -13.65
CA LYS A 16 16.79 -11.29 -14.35
C LYS A 16 16.91 -11.51 -15.85
N ARG A 17 17.92 -10.91 -16.50
CA ARG A 17 18.12 -10.97 -17.96
C ARG A 17 18.59 -12.34 -18.43
N GLU A 18 19.31 -13.06 -17.59
CA GLU A 18 19.95 -14.34 -17.94
C GLU A 18 19.21 -15.56 -17.34
N GLY A 19 18.24 -15.33 -16.46
CA GLY A 19 17.43 -16.37 -15.81
C GLY A 19 18.14 -16.98 -14.61
N THR A 20 19.15 -17.82 -14.85
CA THR A 20 19.96 -18.48 -13.81
C THR A 20 21.43 -18.16 -14.02
N VAL A 21 22.08 -17.53 -13.04
CA VAL A 21 23.46 -17.04 -13.17
C VAL A 21 24.34 -17.51 -12.03
N SER A 22 25.55 -17.99 -12.34
CA SER A 22 26.53 -18.39 -11.33
C SER A 22 27.21 -17.20 -10.66
N VAL A 23 27.70 -17.38 -9.43
CA VAL A 23 28.49 -16.34 -8.74
C VAL A 23 29.70 -15.91 -9.57
N ASP A 24 30.39 -16.85 -10.22
CA ASP A 24 31.59 -16.53 -11.00
C ASP A 24 31.25 -15.72 -12.26
N ALA A 25 30.11 -15.98 -12.89
CA ALA A 25 29.63 -15.18 -14.01
C ALA A 25 29.26 -13.76 -13.58
N LEU A 26 28.66 -13.58 -12.39
CA LEU A 26 28.37 -12.26 -11.85
C LEU A 26 29.64 -11.47 -11.50
N VAL A 27 30.66 -12.13 -10.93
CA VAL A 27 31.96 -11.52 -10.66
C VAL A 27 32.61 -11.02 -11.95
N GLY A 28 32.61 -11.83 -13.02
CA GLY A 28 33.19 -11.44 -14.31
C GLY A 28 32.49 -10.25 -15.00
N ARG A 29 31.32 -9.85 -14.52
CA ARG A 29 30.47 -8.79 -15.11
C ARG A 29 30.29 -7.58 -14.21
N SER A 30 30.96 -7.56 -13.06
CA SER A 30 30.88 -6.48 -12.09
C SER A 30 32.29 -6.04 -11.71
N ASP A 31 32.46 -4.76 -11.37
CA ASP A 31 33.73 -4.25 -10.82
C ASP A 31 33.92 -4.64 -9.35
N LEU A 32 33.22 -5.68 -8.88
CA LEU A 32 33.16 -6.09 -7.48
C LEU A 32 34.04 -7.31 -7.25
N SER A 33 34.66 -7.36 -6.06
CA SER A 33 35.34 -8.57 -5.62
C SER A 33 34.35 -9.71 -5.42
N LYS A 34 34.83 -10.96 -5.54
CA LYS A 34 34.02 -12.16 -5.27
C LYS A 34 33.35 -12.15 -3.90
N THR A 35 34.02 -11.59 -2.89
CA THR A 35 33.48 -11.43 -1.54
C THR A 35 32.33 -10.43 -1.51
N ALA A 36 32.48 -9.30 -2.19
CA ALA A 36 31.43 -8.27 -2.27
C ALA A 36 30.18 -8.78 -3.01
N VAL A 37 30.36 -9.47 -4.14
CA VAL A 37 29.25 -10.10 -4.88
C VAL A 37 28.49 -11.08 -3.97
N ARG A 38 29.21 -11.96 -3.26
CA ARG A 38 28.58 -12.91 -2.32
C ARG A 38 27.79 -12.22 -1.21
N ALA A 39 28.33 -11.14 -0.63
CA ALA A 39 27.64 -10.38 0.40
C ALA A 39 26.34 -9.76 -0.13
N HIS A 40 26.35 -9.20 -1.34
CA HIS A 40 25.14 -8.66 -1.96
C HIS A 40 24.11 -9.74 -2.29
N LEU A 41 24.54 -10.89 -2.82
CA LEU A 41 23.66 -12.02 -3.12
C LEU A 41 23.03 -12.58 -1.85
N LEU A 42 23.78 -12.68 -0.75
CA LEU A 42 23.24 -13.10 0.54
C LEU A 42 22.13 -12.15 1.00
N THR A 43 22.34 -10.83 0.94
CA THR A 43 21.28 -9.88 1.28
C THR A 43 20.06 -10.03 0.36
N LEU A 44 20.25 -10.19 -0.95
CA LEU A 44 19.15 -10.37 -1.89
C LEU A 44 18.36 -11.66 -1.64
N GLU A 45 19.05 -12.73 -1.22
CA GLU A 45 18.46 -14.01 -0.82
C GLU A 45 17.68 -13.88 0.50
N GLU A 46 18.24 -13.20 1.51
CA GLU A 46 17.56 -12.90 2.78
C GLU A 46 16.30 -12.04 2.58
N LEU A 47 16.33 -11.10 1.64
CA LEU A 47 15.17 -10.31 1.24
C LEU A 47 14.15 -11.13 0.42
N GLY A 48 14.52 -12.34 0.01
CA GLY A 48 13.72 -13.26 -0.79
C GLY A 48 13.59 -12.86 -2.25
N PHE A 49 14.42 -11.95 -2.76
CA PHE A 49 14.38 -11.48 -4.16
C PHE A 49 15.06 -12.42 -5.14
N ILE A 50 15.99 -13.24 -4.64
CA ILE A 50 16.64 -14.30 -5.39
C ILE A 50 16.60 -15.59 -4.60
N GLU A 51 16.75 -16.71 -5.29
CA GLU A 51 16.89 -18.03 -4.71
C GLU A 51 18.01 -18.80 -5.40
N ARG A 52 18.58 -19.79 -4.70
CA ARG A 52 19.59 -20.68 -5.28
C ARG A 52 18.97 -21.54 -6.35
N ALA A 53 19.72 -21.75 -7.43
CA ALA A 53 19.32 -22.58 -8.55
C ALA A 53 20.47 -23.48 -8.99
N GLU A 54 20.13 -24.61 -9.59
CA GLU A 54 21.09 -25.48 -10.25
C GLU A 54 21.30 -25.05 -11.70
N VAL A 55 22.53 -25.14 -12.19
CA VAL A 55 22.84 -24.90 -13.60
C VAL A 55 22.65 -26.21 -14.36
N ALA A 56 21.67 -26.26 -15.28
CA ALA A 56 21.44 -27.44 -16.10
C ALA A 56 22.68 -27.78 -16.94
N GLY A 57 23.07 -29.06 -16.96
CA GLY A 57 24.13 -29.57 -17.82
C GLY A 57 25.55 -29.61 -17.23
N THR A 58 25.75 -29.27 -15.96
CA THR A 58 27.05 -29.49 -15.30
C THR A 58 27.27 -30.99 -15.02
N ARG A 59 28.14 -31.62 -15.82
CA ARG A 59 28.64 -32.99 -15.62
C ARG A 59 29.39 -33.09 -14.29
N VAL A 60 29.05 -34.13 -13.52
CA VAL A 60 29.82 -34.79 -12.43
C VAL A 60 30.82 -33.89 -11.70
N GLY A 61 30.43 -33.36 -10.53
CA GLY A 61 31.26 -32.53 -9.67
C GLY A 61 30.42 -31.69 -8.69
N ARG A 62 31.01 -30.65 -8.09
CA ARG A 62 30.29 -29.63 -7.29
C ARG A 62 29.71 -28.59 -8.26
N PRO A 63 28.39 -28.55 -8.52
CA PRO A 63 27.82 -27.55 -9.41
C PRO A 63 28.15 -26.13 -8.90
N PRO A 64 28.43 -25.16 -9.79
CA PRO A 64 28.66 -23.79 -9.39
C PRO A 64 27.40 -23.24 -8.72
N LEU A 65 27.57 -22.55 -7.60
CA LEU A 65 26.47 -21.87 -6.91
C LEU A 65 25.88 -20.82 -7.88
N ALA A 66 24.60 -20.98 -8.22
CA ALA A 66 23.87 -20.08 -9.09
C ALA A 66 22.58 -19.58 -8.43
N PHE A 67 22.07 -18.48 -8.97
CA PHE A 67 20.90 -17.80 -8.45
C PHE A 67 19.94 -17.46 -9.59
N ARG A 68 18.65 -17.41 -9.27
CA ARG A 68 17.59 -16.89 -10.13
C ARG A 68 16.69 -15.95 -9.35
N VAL A 69 16.00 -15.06 -10.05
CA VAL A 69 15.05 -14.10 -9.45
C VAL A 69 13.76 -14.80 -9.04
N THR A 70 13.18 -14.41 -7.90
CA THR A 70 11.87 -14.90 -7.42
C THR A 70 10.74 -13.95 -7.82
N GLU A 71 9.48 -14.41 -7.70
CA GLU A 71 8.31 -13.54 -7.92
C GLU A 71 8.22 -12.38 -6.92
N ARG A 72 8.82 -12.50 -5.74
CA ARG A 72 8.86 -11.41 -4.74
C ARG A 72 9.60 -10.17 -5.25
N ALA A 73 10.54 -10.34 -6.18
CA ALA A 73 11.26 -9.24 -6.80
C ALA A 73 10.48 -8.55 -7.94
N ARG A 74 9.32 -9.06 -8.36
CA ARG A 74 8.54 -8.52 -9.48
C ARG A 74 8.31 -7.00 -9.40
N PRO A 75 7.96 -6.40 -8.25
CA PRO A 75 7.75 -4.96 -8.14
C PRO A 75 9.01 -4.10 -8.36
N LEU A 76 10.20 -4.72 -8.39
CA LEU A 76 11.47 -4.02 -8.61
C LEU A 76 11.78 -3.83 -10.10
N PHE A 77 11.05 -4.49 -10.99
CA PHE A 77 11.23 -4.39 -12.44
C PHE A 77 10.19 -3.47 -13.07
N PRO A 78 10.50 -2.87 -14.23
CA PRO A 78 9.53 -2.07 -14.97
C PRO A 78 8.24 -2.86 -15.26
N SER A 79 7.10 -2.21 -15.05
CA SER A 79 5.78 -2.73 -15.41
C SER A 79 4.96 -1.64 -16.10
N VAL A 80 4.10 -2.06 -17.03
CA VAL A 80 3.10 -1.21 -17.72
C VAL A 80 1.71 -1.34 -17.10
N ASP A 81 1.55 -2.20 -16.09
CA ASP A 81 0.24 -2.50 -15.49
C ASP A 81 -0.48 -1.24 -14.95
N PRO A 82 0.21 -0.28 -14.27
CA PRO A 82 -0.44 0.95 -13.81
C PRO A 82 -0.99 1.80 -14.97
N GLU A 83 -0.25 1.94 -16.06
CA GLU A 83 -0.66 2.67 -17.25
C GLU A 83 -1.81 1.95 -17.98
N LEU A 84 -1.73 0.62 -18.08
CA LEU A 84 -2.79 -0.19 -18.68
C LEU A 84 -4.10 -0.08 -17.88
N LEU A 85 -4.05 -0.14 -16.55
CA LEU A 85 -5.23 0.05 -15.70
C LEU A 85 -5.84 1.45 -15.90
N THR A 86 -5.00 2.49 -15.91
CA THR A 86 -5.45 3.86 -16.16
C THR A 86 -6.17 3.95 -17.52
N ARG A 87 -5.59 3.37 -18.57
CA ARG A 87 -6.15 3.37 -19.92
C ARG A 87 -7.44 2.56 -20.02
N LEU A 88 -7.52 1.41 -19.34
CA LEU A 88 -8.72 0.57 -19.32
C LEU A 88 -9.89 1.32 -18.68
N LEU A 89 -9.68 1.92 -17.50
CA LEU A 89 -10.72 2.69 -16.81
C LEU A 89 -11.15 3.90 -17.64
N GLY A 90 -10.21 4.61 -18.26
CA GLY A 90 -10.51 5.71 -19.18
C GLY A 90 -11.38 5.25 -20.36
N LEU A 91 -11.01 4.14 -21.01
CA LEU A 91 -11.77 3.58 -22.13
C LEU A 91 -13.19 3.18 -21.73
N LEU A 92 -13.38 2.59 -20.55
CA LEU A 92 -14.70 2.21 -20.04
C LEU A 92 -15.57 3.46 -19.83
N GLY A 93 -15.03 4.50 -19.19
CA GLY A 93 -15.74 5.76 -18.98
C GLY A 93 -16.11 6.45 -20.31
N GLU A 94 -15.17 6.53 -21.25
CA GLU A 94 -15.40 7.09 -22.60
C GLU A 94 -16.48 6.33 -23.39
N ARG A 95 -16.64 5.02 -23.14
CA ARG A 95 -17.65 4.18 -23.77
C ARG A 95 -18.97 4.11 -23.02
N GLY A 96 -19.14 4.91 -21.97
CA GLY A 96 -20.38 4.98 -21.19
C GLY A 96 -20.59 3.82 -20.22
N HIS A 97 -19.53 3.08 -19.88
CA HIS A 97 -19.57 1.98 -18.89
C HIS A 97 -19.12 2.45 -17.50
N GLN A 98 -19.62 3.61 -17.07
CA GLN A 98 -19.31 4.18 -15.77
C GLN A 98 -19.86 3.30 -14.63
N ASP A 99 -21.02 2.70 -14.83
CA ASP A 99 -21.67 1.74 -13.93
C ASP A 99 -20.74 0.57 -13.55
N VAL A 100 -19.95 0.06 -14.50
CA VAL A 100 -18.98 -1.02 -14.25
C VAL A 100 -17.81 -0.53 -13.39
N ILE A 101 -17.34 0.71 -13.62
CA ILE A 101 -16.28 1.32 -12.81
C ILE A 101 -16.78 1.53 -11.38
N ASP A 102 -18.00 2.04 -11.24
CA ASP A 102 -18.64 2.31 -9.96
C ASP A 102 -18.78 1.01 -9.16
N ALA A 103 -19.42 -0.01 -9.75
CA ALA A 103 -19.62 -1.31 -9.12
C ALA A 103 -18.30 -1.97 -8.66
N PHE A 104 -17.25 -1.89 -9.49
CA PHE A 104 -15.94 -2.45 -9.13
C PHE A 104 -15.34 -1.82 -7.87
N PHE A 105 -15.40 -0.49 -7.75
CA PHE A 105 -14.87 0.19 -6.56
C PHE A 105 -15.82 0.10 -5.36
N GLU A 106 -17.13 0.03 -5.59
CA GLU A 106 -18.12 -0.26 -4.55
C GLU A 106 -17.84 -1.63 -3.91
N ASP A 107 -17.54 -2.66 -4.70
CA ASP A 107 -17.20 -3.99 -4.18
C ASP A 107 -15.93 -3.96 -3.31
N ILE A 108 -14.87 -3.27 -3.76
CA ILE A 108 -13.62 -3.09 -3.00
C ILE A 108 -13.90 -2.42 -1.65
N TRP A 109 -14.68 -1.35 -1.66
CA TRP A 109 -15.00 -0.61 -0.44
C TRP A 109 -16.01 -1.34 0.45
N ALA A 110 -16.90 -2.14 -0.13
CA ALA A 110 -17.80 -3.01 0.63
C ALA A 110 -17.02 -4.11 1.36
N GLU A 111 -15.99 -4.68 0.73
CA GLU A 111 -15.09 -5.62 1.40
C GLU A 111 -14.36 -4.99 2.59
N ARG A 112 -13.81 -3.80 2.40
CA ARG A 112 -13.18 -3.04 3.50
C ARG A 112 -14.15 -2.71 4.63
N ARG A 113 -15.38 -2.29 4.32
CA ARG A 113 -16.42 -2.06 5.34
C ARG A 113 -16.72 -3.32 6.13
N ARG A 114 -16.79 -4.48 5.48
CA ARG A 114 -16.99 -5.77 6.14
C ARG A 114 -15.81 -6.12 7.06
N GLU A 115 -14.58 -5.96 6.57
CA GLU A 115 -13.36 -6.19 7.37
C GLU A 115 -13.36 -5.32 8.63
N TYR A 116 -13.60 -4.01 8.45
CA TYR A 116 -13.71 -3.06 9.56
C TYR A 116 -14.78 -3.46 10.58
N ALA A 117 -16.01 -3.73 10.11
CA ALA A 117 -17.12 -4.08 10.99
C ALA A 117 -16.88 -5.38 11.75
N GLN A 118 -16.29 -6.39 11.10
CA GLN A 118 -15.94 -7.66 11.73
C GLN A 118 -14.87 -7.49 12.81
N GLU A 119 -13.80 -6.74 12.51
CA GLU A 119 -12.74 -6.51 13.49
C GLU A 119 -13.23 -5.66 14.68
N LEU A 120 -14.01 -4.61 14.40
CA LEU A 120 -14.60 -3.76 15.44
C LEU A 120 -15.50 -4.57 16.39
N ALA A 121 -16.39 -5.40 15.83
CA ALA A 121 -17.27 -6.26 16.62
C ALA A 121 -16.48 -7.31 17.42
N ALA A 122 -15.45 -7.92 16.81
CA ALA A 122 -14.63 -8.93 17.46
C ALA A 122 -13.80 -8.38 18.64
N ARG A 123 -13.37 -7.10 18.55
CA ARG A 123 -12.51 -6.48 19.58
C ARG A 123 -13.30 -5.74 20.66
N PHE A 124 -14.41 -5.08 20.32
CA PHE A 124 -15.07 -4.10 21.20
C PHE A 124 -16.58 -4.32 21.38
N GLY A 125 -17.20 -5.24 20.62
CA GLY A 125 -18.63 -5.54 20.74
C GLY A 125 -19.54 -4.45 20.15
N ALA A 126 -20.68 -4.19 20.81
CA ALA A 126 -21.80 -3.45 20.23
C ALA A 126 -21.68 -1.91 20.27
N ASP A 127 -20.91 -1.35 21.22
CA ASP A 127 -20.85 0.10 21.47
C ASP A 127 -19.41 0.62 21.62
N PRO A 128 -18.60 0.59 20.54
CA PRO A 128 -17.23 1.09 20.58
C PRO A 128 -17.18 2.61 20.67
N THR A 129 -16.29 3.12 21.52
CA THR A 129 -15.92 4.52 21.62
C THR A 129 -15.31 5.03 20.32
N LEU A 130 -15.24 6.36 20.14
CA LEU A 130 -14.57 6.95 18.97
C LEU A 130 -13.11 6.50 18.87
N SER A 131 -12.40 6.40 20.01
CA SER A 131 -10.99 5.98 20.01
C SER A 131 -10.85 4.54 19.48
N GLU A 132 -11.69 3.63 19.93
CA GLU A 132 -11.67 2.22 19.50
C GLU A 132 -12.06 2.08 18.02
N ARG A 133 -13.03 2.89 17.55
CA ARG A 133 -13.37 2.96 16.13
C ARG A 133 -12.22 3.43 15.26
N LEU A 134 -11.48 4.44 15.70
CA LEU A 134 -10.31 4.98 14.99
C LEU A 134 -9.12 4.03 15.03
N GLU A 135 -8.95 3.27 16.11
CA GLU A 135 -7.89 2.25 16.23
C GLU A 135 -8.08 1.13 15.19
N VAL A 136 -9.29 0.60 15.06
CA VAL A 136 -9.59 -0.41 14.03
C VAL A 136 -9.45 0.17 12.62
N LEU A 137 -9.88 1.43 12.44
CA LEU A 137 -9.75 2.12 11.16
C LEU A 137 -8.27 2.21 10.74
N GLU A 138 -7.39 2.63 11.64
CA GLU A 138 -5.97 2.75 11.39
C GLU A 138 -5.39 1.41 10.90
N ALA A 139 -5.70 0.31 11.59
CA ALA A 139 -5.24 -1.03 11.22
C ALA A 139 -5.75 -1.48 9.83
N VAL A 140 -7.03 -1.26 9.52
CA VAL A 140 -7.63 -1.62 8.22
C VAL A 140 -7.03 -0.78 7.08
N LEU A 141 -6.84 0.52 7.31
CA LEU A 141 -6.24 1.41 6.32
C LEU A 141 -4.76 1.06 6.08
N ASP A 142 -4.00 0.74 7.11
CA ASP A 142 -2.60 0.29 7.00
C ASP A 142 -2.48 -1.02 6.20
N ARG A 143 -3.34 -2.01 6.47
CA ARG A 143 -3.31 -3.30 5.78
C ARG A 143 -3.54 -3.17 4.28
N GLY A 144 -4.42 -2.27 3.86
CA GLY A 144 -4.53 -1.95 2.44
C GLY A 144 -3.81 -0.68 2.03
N HIS A 145 -2.69 -0.40 2.70
CA HIS A 145 -1.60 0.48 2.26
C HIS A 145 -1.91 1.97 2.16
N PHE A 146 -2.85 2.50 2.92
CA PHE A 146 -3.10 3.96 2.96
C PHE A 146 -2.09 4.74 3.81
N MET A 147 -1.35 4.06 4.69
CA MET A 147 -0.42 4.69 5.64
C MET A 147 -1.09 5.86 6.40
N PRO A 148 -2.19 5.59 7.12
CA PRO A 148 -2.92 6.63 7.84
C PRO A 148 -2.08 7.25 8.97
N ARG A 149 -2.35 8.52 9.27
CA ARG A 149 -1.97 9.20 10.50
C ARG A 149 -3.21 9.93 11.02
N ILE A 150 -3.71 9.49 12.16
CA ILE A 150 -4.94 10.01 12.77
C ILE A 150 -4.58 10.91 13.96
N GLU A 151 -5.06 12.14 13.94
CA GLU A 151 -4.90 13.12 15.01
C GLU A 151 -6.26 13.45 15.60
N VAL A 152 -6.39 13.39 16.92
CA VAL A 152 -7.62 13.72 17.66
C VAL A 152 -7.31 14.85 18.65
N GLY A 153 -8.09 15.92 18.60
CA GLY A 153 -8.00 17.05 19.53
C GLY A 153 -9.36 17.60 19.90
N ASP A 154 -9.38 18.59 20.79
CA ASP A 154 -10.61 19.34 21.08
C ASP A 154 -10.93 20.28 19.91
N ALA A 155 -12.20 20.39 19.54
CA ALA A 155 -12.64 21.40 18.59
C ALA A 155 -12.69 22.77 19.28
N ASP A 156 -12.24 23.83 18.61
CA ASP A 156 -12.24 25.19 19.17
C ASP A 156 -13.65 25.59 19.63
N GLU A 157 -13.80 25.90 20.92
CA GLU A 157 -15.08 26.32 21.53
C GLU A 157 -15.68 27.58 20.86
N ALA A 158 -14.84 28.38 20.21
CA ALA A 158 -15.22 29.59 19.52
C ALA A 158 -16.12 29.34 18.28
N ASP A 159 -16.05 28.15 17.67
CA ASP A 159 -16.71 27.90 16.40
C ASP A 159 -18.11 27.28 16.58
N ARG A 160 -18.36 26.44 17.61
CA ARG A 160 -19.69 25.85 17.92
C ARG A 160 -19.84 25.41 19.39
N PRO A 161 -20.94 25.74 20.09
CA PRO A 161 -21.18 25.28 21.47
C PRO A 161 -21.46 23.78 21.53
N GLY A 162 -20.62 23.04 22.26
CA GLY A 162 -20.74 21.61 22.53
C GLY A 162 -19.37 20.92 22.54
N ARG A 163 -19.14 19.99 23.48
CA ARG A 163 -17.90 19.21 23.57
C ARG A 163 -17.76 18.35 22.31
N ARG A 164 -17.04 18.82 21.30
CA ARG A 164 -16.78 18.09 20.04
C ARG A 164 -15.28 17.81 19.95
N ARG A 165 -14.93 16.65 19.38
CA ARG A 165 -13.53 16.31 19.10
C ARG A 165 -13.27 16.54 17.61
N ARG A 166 -12.21 17.28 17.31
CA ARG A 166 -11.69 17.41 15.96
C ARG A 166 -10.86 16.18 15.63
N VAL A 167 -11.23 15.50 14.54
CA VAL A 167 -10.49 14.33 14.02
C VAL A 167 -9.89 14.71 12.68
N VAL A 168 -8.58 14.51 12.51
CA VAL A 168 -7.87 14.72 11.25
C VAL A 168 -7.22 13.42 10.82
N ILE A 169 -7.64 12.90 9.68
CA ILE A 169 -7.10 11.68 9.08
C ILE A 169 -6.24 12.09 7.89
N ASN A 170 -4.94 11.83 7.98
CA ASN A 170 -4.00 12.02 6.89
C ASN A 170 -3.66 10.66 6.29
N GLU A 171 -3.89 10.44 5.00
CA GLU A 171 -3.43 9.23 4.32
C GLU A 171 -2.15 9.53 3.57
N CYS A 172 -1.07 8.89 4.01
CA CYS A 172 0.28 9.18 3.53
C CYS A 172 0.62 8.43 2.24
N ASN A 173 -0.25 7.53 1.78
CA ASN A 173 -0.12 6.81 0.52
C ASN A 173 -1.49 6.55 -0.12
N CYS A 174 -1.55 6.57 -1.45
CA CYS A 174 -2.74 6.16 -2.19
C CYS A 174 -2.48 4.80 -2.86
N PRO A 175 -3.13 3.70 -2.42
CA PRO A 175 -3.00 2.39 -3.05
C PRO A 175 -3.63 2.35 -4.45
N PHE A 176 -4.50 3.31 -4.77
CA PHE A 176 -5.20 3.43 -6.05
C PHE A 176 -4.58 4.47 -6.98
N GLY A 177 -3.30 4.82 -6.81
CA GLY A 177 -2.62 5.90 -7.55
C GLY A 177 -2.75 5.84 -9.07
N ALA A 178 -2.88 4.63 -9.64
CA ALA A 178 -3.16 4.45 -11.07
C ALA A 178 -4.63 4.74 -11.44
N ALA A 179 -5.57 4.20 -10.69
CA ALA A 179 -6.99 4.37 -10.94
C ALA A 179 -7.45 5.83 -10.78
N VAL A 180 -6.91 6.55 -9.78
CA VAL A 180 -7.31 7.93 -9.50
C VAL A 180 -6.91 8.94 -10.58
N ARG A 181 -6.09 8.52 -11.54
CA ARG A 181 -5.79 9.29 -12.76
C ARG A 181 -6.93 9.26 -13.77
N ALA A 182 -7.78 8.23 -13.73
CA ALA A 182 -8.90 8.02 -14.65
C ALA A 182 -10.27 8.30 -14.01
N THR A 183 -10.44 8.03 -12.70
CA THR A 183 -11.72 8.17 -12.01
C THR A 183 -11.54 8.63 -10.56
N ARG A 184 -12.56 9.29 -9.97
CA ARG A 184 -12.55 9.70 -8.55
C ARG A 184 -13.44 8.84 -7.65
N VAL A 185 -14.09 7.82 -8.20
CA VAL A 185 -14.97 6.90 -7.47
C VAL A 185 -14.33 6.34 -6.18
N PRO A 186 -13.11 5.77 -6.17
CA PRO A 186 -12.53 5.24 -4.93
C PRO A 186 -12.35 6.32 -3.86
N CYS A 187 -12.03 7.55 -4.24
CA CYS A 187 -11.85 8.68 -3.30
C CYS A 187 -13.19 9.14 -2.70
N VAL A 188 -14.29 9.04 -3.44
CA VAL A 188 -15.63 9.39 -2.94
C VAL A 188 -16.10 8.36 -1.93
N LEU A 189 -15.97 7.07 -2.27
CA LEU A 189 -16.35 5.96 -1.41
C LEU A 189 -15.51 5.91 -0.12
N GLU A 190 -14.22 6.24 -0.20
CA GLU A 190 -13.34 6.43 0.96
C GLU A 190 -13.87 7.49 1.92
N ARG A 191 -14.16 8.69 1.39
CA ARG A 191 -14.68 9.80 2.18
C ARG A 191 -15.97 9.43 2.92
N GLU A 192 -16.84 8.66 2.27
CA GLU A 192 -18.08 8.14 2.86
C GLU A 192 -17.78 7.14 3.99
N PHE A 193 -16.91 6.16 3.72
CA PHE A 193 -16.48 5.19 4.72
C PHE A 193 -15.87 5.87 5.96
N LEU A 194 -14.98 6.84 5.78
CA LEU A 194 -14.39 7.59 6.89
C LEU A 194 -15.46 8.35 7.69
N GLY A 195 -16.45 8.94 7.01
CA GLY A 195 -17.58 9.62 7.66
C GLY A 195 -18.45 8.67 8.47
N GLU A 196 -18.71 7.46 7.97
CA GLU A 196 -19.42 6.40 8.69
C GLU A 196 -18.69 6.00 9.98
N VAL A 197 -17.36 5.79 9.88
CA VAL A 197 -16.52 5.39 11.02
C VAL A 197 -16.44 6.48 12.08
N VAL A 198 -16.24 7.73 11.67
CA VAL A 198 -16.20 8.86 12.61
C VAL A 198 -17.58 9.12 13.21
N GLY A 199 -18.66 8.85 12.45
CA GLY A 199 -20.05 9.11 12.83
C GLY A 199 -20.49 10.55 12.49
N ALA A 200 -19.78 11.22 11.59
CA ALA A 200 -20.08 12.57 11.12
C ALA A 200 -19.53 12.76 9.70
N PRO A 201 -20.18 13.57 8.85
CA PRO A 201 -19.61 13.93 7.56
C PRO A 201 -18.33 14.76 7.74
N PRO A 202 -17.37 14.70 6.81
CA PRO A 202 -16.18 15.53 6.87
C PRO A 202 -16.55 17.01 6.72
N THR A 203 -15.96 17.84 7.57
CA THR A 203 -16.06 19.31 7.51
C THR A 203 -15.12 19.88 6.45
N ALA A 204 -14.01 19.18 6.18
CA ALA A 204 -13.11 19.48 5.07
C ALA A 204 -12.51 18.21 4.49
N THR A 205 -12.28 18.20 3.18
CA THR A 205 -11.60 17.12 2.46
C THR A 205 -10.64 17.73 1.44
N LYS A 206 -9.40 17.27 1.48
CA LYS A 206 -8.37 17.58 0.49
C LYS A 206 -7.87 16.27 -0.07
N PHE A 207 -8.03 16.03 -1.36
CA PHE A 207 -7.41 14.88 -2.02
C PHE A 207 -6.00 15.22 -2.48
N ALA A 208 -5.09 14.25 -2.39
CA ALA A 208 -3.76 14.39 -2.96
C ALA A 208 -3.82 14.58 -4.48
N THR A 209 -2.97 15.49 -4.99
CA THR A 209 -2.79 15.75 -6.43
C THR A 209 -1.40 15.35 -6.91
N SER A 210 -0.49 15.06 -5.98
CA SER A 210 0.88 14.60 -6.24
C SER A 210 1.36 13.71 -5.10
N LEU A 211 2.47 12.99 -5.31
CA LEU A 211 3.12 12.18 -4.27
C LEU A 211 3.63 13.00 -3.07
N SER A 212 3.82 14.30 -3.24
CA SER A 212 4.25 15.21 -2.16
C SER A 212 3.08 15.77 -1.34
N SER A 213 1.84 15.40 -1.67
CA SER A 213 0.63 15.85 -1.02
C SER A 213 -0.14 14.66 -0.45
N LEU A 214 -0.85 14.88 0.66
CA LEU A 214 -1.63 13.85 1.34
C LEU A 214 -3.11 14.05 1.09
N CYS A 215 -3.88 12.95 1.13
CA CYS A 215 -5.31 13.06 1.37
C CYS A 215 -5.50 13.45 2.84
N VAL A 216 -6.31 14.48 3.09
CA VAL A 216 -6.60 14.99 4.43
C VAL A 216 -8.11 15.10 4.58
N PHE A 217 -8.64 14.41 5.58
CA PHE A 217 -10.05 14.43 5.95
C PHE A 217 -10.18 15.00 7.35
N THR A 218 -10.98 16.04 7.52
CA THR A 218 -11.24 16.67 8.82
C THR A 218 -12.69 16.49 9.20
N PHE A 219 -12.95 16.14 10.46
CA PHE A 219 -14.27 15.88 11.00
C PHE A 219 -14.43 16.54 12.37
N ASP A 220 -15.67 16.89 12.71
CA ASP A 220 -16.07 17.31 14.05
C ASP A 220 -16.97 16.23 14.66
N ALA A 221 -16.38 15.29 15.39
CA ALA A 221 -17.09 14.20 16.03
C ALA A 221 -17.79 14.67 17.31
N GLY A 222 -19.05 14.25 17.52
CA GLY A 222 -19.73 14.45 18.80
C GLY A 222 -19.05 13.63 19.91
N HIS A 223 -18.97 14.18 21.13
CA HIS A 223 -18.45 13.45 22.28
C HIS A 223 -19.37 12.28 22.64
N ALA A 224 -18.97 11.05 22.29
CA ALA A 224 -19.47 9.87 22.99
C ALA A 224 -18.79 9.84 24.37
N PRO A 225 -19.53 9.56 25.47
CA PRO A 225 -18.94 9.51 26.79
C PRO A 225 -17.86 8.42 26.82
N ASP A 226 -16.62 8.79 27.15
CA ASP A 226 -15.61 7.81 27.55
C ASP A 226 -16.20 7.03 28.73
N ARG A 227 -16.27 5.70 28.61
CA ARG A 227 -16.73 4.86 29.71
C ARG A 227 -15.85 5.18 30.93
N ALA A 228 -16.48 5.63 32.00
CA ALA A 228 -15.79 5.81 33.28
C ALA A 228 -15.13 4.46 33.67
N ALA A 229 -13.87 4.55 34.07
CA ALA A 229 -13.03 3.43 34.50
C ALA A 229 -13.67 2.55 35.58
#